data_AF-A0AAN0SZG9-F1
#
_entry.id   AF-A0AAN0SZG9-F1
#
_cell.length_a   1.000
_cell.length_b   1.000
_cell.length_c   1.000
_cell.angle_alpha   90.00
_cell.angle_beta   90.00
_cell.angle_gamma   90.00
#
_symmetry.space_group_name_H-M   'P 1'
#
loop_
_entity.id
_entity.type
_entity.pdbx_description
1 polymer ?
#
loop_
_entity_poly.entity_id
_entity_poly.type
_entity_poly.pdbx_seq_one_letter_code
_entity_poly.pdbx_strand_id
1 'polypeptide(L)'
;MKVTLFVTCLVDMFETNVGKATVEVLERLGCEIEFPEAQVCCGQPAYNSGHVEAAKEAMKHMIETFEDAEYIVTPSGSCATMFHEYPHVFKDDPKWAKRAQKVADKTYEFTQFIVDVLKVTDVGASLPGIATIHKSCHMTRMLGVTEAPGILLSNVKGLTVRELPNVQNCCGFGGTFSVKMTPISEQMVDEKVDSAMETGADYLIGADCGCLLNIGGRIERLGKEIKVMHIAEVLNSRS
;
A
#
# COMPACT_ATOMS: atom_id res chain seq x y z
N MET A 1 -1.30 -12.29 18.72
CA MET A 1 -2.18 -11.11 18.51
C MET A 1 -3.02 -11.39 17.29
N LYS A 2 -4.33 -11.08 17.29
CA LYS A 2 -5.18 -11.34 16.12
C LYS A 2 -5.17 -10.17 15.16
N VAL A 3 -4.94 -10.45 13.88
CA VAL A 3 -4.90 -9.45 12.81
C VAL A 3 -5.83 -9.88 11.69
N THR A 4 -6.81 -9.04 11.38
CA THR A 4 -7.69 -9.23 10.24
C THR A 4 -7.06 -8.59 9.00
N LEU A 5 -6.70 -9.40 8.01
CA LEU A 5 -6.05 -8.93 6.80
C LEU A 5 -7.08 -8.37 5.81
N PHE A 6 -6.91 -7.10 5.43
CA PHE A 6 -7.50 -6.55 4.22
C PHE A 6 -6.48 -6.61 3.07
N VAL A 7 -6.60 -7.62 2.21
CA VAL A 7 -5.59 -7.92 1.18
C VAL A 7 -5.57 -6.89 0.05
N THR A 8 -6.66 -6.16 -0.16
CA THR A 8 -6.94 -5.25 -1.29
C THR A 8 -7.31 -5.95 -2.60
N CYS A 9 -8.11 -5.25 -3.42
CA CYS A 9 -8.54 -5.79 -4.71
C CYS A 9 -7.42 -5.91 -5.75
N LEU A 10 -6.37 -5.08 -5.68
CA LEU A 10 -5.25 -5.15 -6.64
C LEU A 10 -4.30 -6.31 -6.32
N VAL A 11 -4.02 -6.55 -5.04
CA VAL A 11 -3.20 -7.69 -4.61
C VAL A 11 -3.89 -9.00 -4.97
N ASP A 12 -5.18 -9.13 -4.65
CA ASP A 12 -5.94 -10.34 -4.91
C ASP A 12 -6.01 -10.69 -6.42
N MET A 13 -6.16 -9.67 -7.27
CA MET A 13 -6.33 -9.86 -8.71
C MET A 13 -5.02 -9.96 -9.50
N PHE A 14 -3.98 -9.23 -9.09
CA PHE A 14 -2.79 -9.03 -9.93
C PHE A 14 -1.47 -9.38 -9.22
N GLU A 15 -1.39 -9.26 -7.89
CA GLU A 15 -0.13 -9.32 -7.15
C GLU A 15 -0.21 -10.32 -5.98
N THR A 16 -0.72 -11.52 -6.24
CA THR A 16 -1.05 -12.51 -5.17
C THR A 16 0.14 -12.86 -4.26
N ASN A 17 1.38 -12.78 -4.76
CA ASN A 17 2.59 -12.98 -3.97
C ASN A 17 2.76 -11.92 -2.87
N VAL A 18 2.29 -10.70 -3.08
CA VAL A 18 2.29 -9.63 -2.08
C VAL A 18 1.39 -10.02 -0.89
N GLY A 19 0.23 -10.59 -1.17
CA GLY A 19 -0.69 -11.09 -0.13
C GLY A 19 -0.04 -12.19 0.71
N LYS A 20 0.55 -13.19 0.05
CA LYS A 20 1.28 -14.28 0.71
C LYS A 20 2.45 -13.77 1.56
N ALA A 21 3.27 -12.89 0.99
CA ALA A 21 4.40 -12.29 1.70
C ALA A 21 3.96 -11.49 2.92
N THR A 22 2.83 -10.78 2.83
CA THR A 22 2.24 -10.03 3.96
C THR A 22 1.85 -10.99 5.09
N VAL A 23 1.15 -12.08 4.77
CA VAL A 23 0.75 -13.11 5.75
C VAL A 23 1.99 -13.75 6.39
N GLU A 24 2.93 -14.25 5.58
CA GLU A 24 4.13 -14.92 6.05
C GLU A 24 4.99 -14.01 6.95
N VAL A 25 5.11 -12.72 6.64
CA VAL A 25 5.80 -11.76 7.49
C VAL A 25 5.07 -11.61 8.83
N LEU A 26 3.76 -11.37 8.83
CA LEU A 26 2.99 -11.15 10.06
C LEU A 26 2.95 -12.40 10.95
N GLU A 27 2.78 -13.59 10.38
CA GLU A 27 2.79 -14.86 11.13
C GLU A 27 4.15 -15.10 11.80
N ARG A 28 5.26 -14.82 11.10
CA ARG A 28 6.61 -14.91 11.69
C ARG A 28 6.81 -13.93 12.85
N LEU A 29 6.07 -12.83 12.87
CA LEU A 29 6.06 -11.86 13.97
C LEU A 29 5.07 -12.22 15.08
N GLY A 30 4.43 -13.40 15.02
CA GLY A 30 3.54 -13.91 16.08
C GLY A 30 2.09 -13.45 15.96
N CYS A 31 1.67 -12.95 14.80
CA CYS A 31 0.28 -12.63 14.52
C CYS A 31 -0.49 -13.88 14.07
N GLU A 32 -1.72 -14.02 14.57
CA GLU A 32 -2.71 -14.96 14.05
C GLU A 32 -3.56 -14.22 13.01
N ILE A 33 -3.56 -14.69 11.76
CA ILE A 33 -4.18 -13.99 10.64
C ILE A 33 -5.59 -14.49 10.41
N GLU A 34 -6.55 -13.58 10.43
CA GLU A 34 -7.92 -13.80 10.02
C GLU A 34 -8.15 -13.16 8.65
N PHE A 35 -8.79 -13.90 7.73
CA PHE A 35 -9.08 -13.43 6.38
C PHE A 35 -10.59 -13.54 6.11
N PRO A 36 -11.35 -12.44 6.22
CA PRO A 36 -12.78 -12.47 5.94
C PRO A 36 -13.00 -12.53 4.42
N GLU A 37 -13.57 -13.63 3.94
CA GLU A 37 -13.90 -13.83 2.51
C GLU A 37 -14.93 -12.82 2.00
N ALA A 38 -15.68 -12.18 2.90
CA ALA A 38 -16.65 -11.15 2.55
C ALA A 38 -16.00 -9.83 2.12
N GLN A 39 -14.69 -9.62 2.31
CA GLN A 39 -14.07 -8.34 1.94
C GLN A 39 -14.16 -8.04 0.43
N VAL A 40 -14.36 -6.76 0.10
CA VAL A 40 -14.44 -6.25 -1.28
C VAL A 40 -13.53 -5.04 -1.46
N CYS A 41 -13.60 -4.33 -2.59
CA CYS A 41 -12.86 -3.08 -2.78
C CYS A 41 -13.23 -2.05 -1.69
N CYS A 42 -12.23 -1.30 -1.20
CA CYS A 42 -12.42 -0.24 -0.20
C CYS A 42 -13.24 0.97 -0.70
N GLY A 43 -13.58 1.02 -1.99
CA GLY A 43 -14.40 2.08 -2.59
C GLY A 43 -13.61 3.29 -3.11
N GLN A 44 -12.28 3.31 -2.94
CA GLN A 44 -11.45 4.46 -3.31
C GLN A 44 -11.57 4.90 -4.78
N PRO A 45 -11.58 4.02 -5.80
CA PRO A 45 -11.69 4.47 -7.19
C PRO A 45 -12.98 5.24 -7.49
N ALA A 46 -14.11 4.82 -6.90
CA ALA A 46 -15.39 5.50 -7.03
C ALA A 46 -15.38 6.83 -6.27
N TYR A 47 -14.86 6.84 -5.03
CA TYR A 47 -14.72 8.04 -4.20
C TYR A 47 -13.88 9.12 -4.90
N ASN A 48 -12.69 8.77 -5.37
CA ASN A 48 -11.78 9.69 -6.07
C ASN A 48 -12.35 10.20 -7.40
N SER A 49 -13.32 9.50 -7.99
CA SER A 49 -14.01 9.92 -9.23
C SER A 49 -15.26 10.77 -8.96
N GLY A 50 -15.55 11.13 -7.70
CA GLY A 50 -16.73 11.90 -7.31
C GLY A 50 -18.02 11.08 -7.16
N HIS A 51 -17.96 9.76 -7.31
CA HIS A 51 -19.12 8.87 -7.18
C HIS A 51 -19.31 8.41 -5.72
N VAL A 52 -19.42 9.36 -4.80
CA VAL A 52 -19.46 9.09 -3.35
C VAL A 52 -20.64 8.19 -2.95
N GLU A 53 -21.83 8.42 -3.50
CA GLU A 53 -23.01 7.58 -3.19
C GLU A 53 -22.82 6.13 -3.65
N ALA A 54 -22.20 5.89 -4.80
CA ALA A 54 -21.89 4.53 -5.26
C ALA A 54 -20.80 3.88 -4.39
N ALA A 55 -19.84 4.67 -3.91
CA ALA A 55 -18.80 4.18 -3.02
C ALA A 55 -19.34 3.77 -1.64
N LYS A 56 -20.36 4.47 -1.11
CA LYS A 56 -20.94 4.21 0.21
C LYS A 56 -21.40 2.77 0.41
N GLU A 57 -21.99 2.12 -0.61
CA GLU A 57 -22.44 0.73 -0.47
C GLU A 57 -21.26 -0.23 -0.21
N ALA A 58 -20.15 -0.05 -0.93
CA ALA A 58 -18.92 -0.79 -0.65
C ALA A 58 -18.37 -0.47 0.75
N MET A 59 -18.35 0.81 1.15
CA MET A 59 -17.85 1.20 2.47
C MET A 59 -18.68 0.61 3.61
N LYS A 60 -20.01 0.59 3.49
CA LYS A 60 -20.93 -0.03 4.48
C LYS A 60 -20.64 -1.51 4.64
N HIS A 61 -20.49 -2.22 3.52
CA HIS A 61 -20.14 -3.63 3.51
C HIS A 61 -18.77 -3.89 4.15
N MET A 62 -17.78 -3.04 3.85
CA MET A 62 -16.46 -3.13 4.48
C MET A 62 -16.51 -2.82 5.99
N ILE A 63 -17.35 -1.88 6.42
CA ILE A 63 -17.57 -1.63 7.85
C ILE A 63 -18.14 -2.88 8.52
N GLU A 64 -19.19 -3.48 7.96
CA GLU A 64 -19.78 -4.72 8.49
C GLU A 64 -18.79 -5.88 8.51
N THR A 65 -17.95 -6.00 7.48
CA THR A 65 -16.95 -7.07 7.39
C THR A 65 -15.87 -6.96 8.46
N PHE A 66 -15.50 -5.73 8.85
CA PHE A 66 -14.33 -5.49 9.69
C PHE A 66 -14.65 -4.90 11.07
N GLU A 67 -15.90 -4.56 11.41
CA GLU A 67 -16.22 -3.84 12.66
C GLU A 67 -15.89 -4.59 13.95
N ASP A 68 -15.75 -5.91 13.88
CA ASP A 68 -15.39 -6.77 15.02
C ASP A 68 -13.91 -7.16 15.08
N ALA A 69 -13.12 -6.82 14.04
CA ALA A 69 -11.66 -7.02 14.05
C ALA A 69 -10.98 -6.33 15.25
N GLU A 70 -9.91 -6.92 15.77
CA GLU A 70 -9.03 -6.24 16.76
C GLU A 70 -8.12 -5.23 16.04
N TYR A 71 -7.45 -5.69 14.99
CA TYR A 71 -6.62 -4.90 14.09
C TYR A 71 -6.97 -5.23 12.65
N ILE A 72 -7.02 -4.20 11.80
CA ILE A 72 -7.14 -4.34 10.35
C ILE A 72 -5.79 -3.94 9.77
N VAL A 73 -5.14 -4.86 9.07
CA VAL A 73 -3.85 -4.57 8.42
C VAL A 73 -4.01 -4.72 6.92
N THR A 74 -3.45 -3.76 6.17
CA THR A 74 -3.50 -3.78 4.71
C THR A 74 -2.15 -3.42 4.08
N PRO A 75 -1.69 -4.17 3.06
CA PRO A 75 -0.45 -3.87 2.34
C PRO A 75 -0.68 -2.77 1.28
N SER A 76 -1.38 -1.70 1.65
CA SER A 76 -1.65 -0.56 0.77
C SER A 76 -1.92 0.69 1.58
N GLY A 77 -1.04 1.68 1.45
CA GLY A 77 -1.26 3.00 2.03
C GLY A 77 -2.50 3.69 1.46
N SER A 78 -2.82 3.45 0.18
CA SER A 78 -4.03 3.97 -0.45
C SER A 78 -5.30 3.38 0.15
N CYS A 79 -5.33 2.07 0.40
CA CYS A 79 -6.48 1.43 1.04
C CYS A 79 -6.65 1.81 2.50
N ALA A 80 -5.55 1.85 3.27
CA ALA A 80 -5.56 2.33 4.65
C ALA A 80 -6.13 3.77 4.71
N THR A 81 -5.63 4.67 3.86
CA THR A 81 -6.17 6.04 3.74
C THR A 81 -7.67 6.04 3.51
N MET A 82 -8.19 5.16 2.64
CA MET A 82 -9.60 5.11 2.33
C MET A 82 -10.46 4.73 3.55
N PHE A 83 -10.03 3.79 4.39
CA PHE A 83 -10.74 3.51 5.65
C PHE A 83 -10.77 4.72 6.59
N HIS A 84 -9.68 5.51 6.63
CA HIS A 84 -9.61 6.76 7.40
C HIS A 84 -10.49 7.88 6.84
N GLU A 85 -10.94 7.78 5.59
CA GLU A 85 -11.93 8.69 4.99
C GLU A 85 -13.38 8.30 5.31
N TYR A 86 -13.67 7.04 5.69
CA TYR A 86 -15.03 6.60 5.99
C TYR A 86 -15.76 7.47 7.04
N PRO A 87 -15.11 7.90 8.15
CA PRO A 87 -15.76 8.78 9.13
C PRO A 87 -16.20 10.11 8.53
N HIS A 88 -15.42 10.68 7.60
CA HIS A 88 -15.81 11.90 6.89
C HIS A 88 -17.04 11.67 6.01
N VAL A 89 -17.06 10.56 5.27
CA VAL A 89 -18.17 10.20 4.37
C VAL A 89 -19.47 9.94 5.14
N PHE A 90 -19.41 9.36 6.33
CA PHE A 90 -20.57 8.99 7.15
C PHE A 90 -20.86 9.94 8.32
N LYS A 91 -20.20 11.11 8.40
CA LYS A 91 -20.29 12.03 9.56
C LYS A 91 -21.72 12.42 9.96
N ASP A 92 -22.63 12.53 8.99
CA ASP A 92 -24.03 12.92 9.19
C ASP A 92 -24.98 11.73 9.28
N ASP A 93 -24.47 10.49 9.22
CA ASP A 93 -25.27 9.27 9.31
C ASP A 93 -25.15 8.64 10.71
N PRO A 94 -26.18 8.72 11.56
CA PRO A 94 -26.11 8.25 12.94
C PRO A 94 -25.93 6.73 13.06
N LYS A 95 -26.31 5.96 12.03
CA LYS A 95 -26.12 4.50 12.01
C LYS A 95 -24.67 4.14 11.71
N TRP A 96 -24.00 4.90 10.86
CA TRP A 96 -22.69 4.52 10.31
C TRP A 96 -21.51 5.31 10.90
N ALA A 97 -21.69 6.56 11.33
CA ALA A 97 -20.60 7.43 11.78
C ALA A 97 -19.67 6.77 12.81
N LYS A 98 -20.24 6.21 13.89
CA LYS A 98 -19.44 5.55 14.95
C LYS A 98 -18.77 4.27 14.48
N ARG A 99 -19.43 3.50 13.62
CA ARG A 99 -18.89 2.23 13.09
C ARG A 99 -17.75 2.49 12.12
N ALA A 100 -17.89 3.49 11.26
CA ALA A 100 -16.83 3.99 10.39
C ALA A 100 -15.61 4.44 11.19
N GLN A 101 -15.81 5.22 12.26
CA GLN A 101 -14.71 5.64 13.14
C GLN A 101 -14.01 4.44 13.79
N LYS A 102 -14.76 3.49 14.35
CA LYS A 102 -14.19 2.28 14.97
C LYS A 102 -13.33 1.48 13.99
N VAL A 103 -13.74 1.38 12.73
CA VAL A 103 -12.99 0.69 11.67
C VAL A 103 -11.74 1.47 11.28
N ALA A 104 -11.83 2.80 11.11
CA ALA A 104 -10.68 3.65 10.83
C ALA A 104 -9.61 3.55 11.94
N ASP A 105 -10.02 3.67 13.20
CA ASP A 105 -9.12 3.70 14.37
C ASP A 105 -8.24 2.46 14.52
N LYS A 106 -8.68 1.33 13.98
CA LYS A 106 -7.97 0.05 14.02
C LYS A 106 -7.39 -0.37 12.67
N THR A 107 -7.45 0.49 11.65
CA THR A 107 -6.87 0.23 10.33
C THR A 107 -5.46 0.80 10.24
N TYR A 108 -4.52 -0.09 9.96
CA TYR A 108 -3.10 0.22 9.81
C TYR A 108 -2.59 -0.21 8.44
N GLU A 109 -1.70 0.62 7.88
CA GLU A 109 -0.86 0.17 6.78
C GLU A 109 0.15 -0.87 7.30
N PHE A 110 0.51 -1.85 6.48
CA PHE A 110 1.36 -2.99 6.85
C PHE A 110 2.68 -2.60 7.53
N THR A 111 3.45 -1.67 6.98
CA THR A 111 4.71 -1.23 7.60
C THR A 111 4.47 -0.43 8.89
N GLN A 112 3.44 0.42 8.88
CA GLN A 112 3.00 1.16 10.06
C GLN A 112 2.64 0.22 11.20
N PHE A 113 1.90 -0.85 10.92
CA PHE A 113 1.52 -1.84 11.92
C PHE A 113 2.75 -2.51 12.56
N ILE A 114 3.71 -2.93 11.74
CA ILE A 114 4.93 -3.59 12.23
C ILE A 114 5.73 -2.65 13.15
N VAL A 115 5.93 -1.39 12.76
CA VAL A 115 6.76 -0.44 13.50
C VAL A 115 6.01 0.14 14.70
N ASP A 116 4.77 0.60 14.51
CA ASP A 116 4.05 1.38 15.51
C ASP A 116 3.25 0.52 16.48
N VAL A 117 2.74 -0.64 16.05
CA VAL A 117 1.95 -1.54 16.90
C VAL A 117 2.81 -2.67 17.45
N LEU A 118 3.49 -3.43 16.58
CA LEU A 118 4.33 -4.55 17.03
C LEU A 118 5.65 -4.10 17.65
N LYS A 119 6.07 -2.84 17.44
CA LYS A 119 7.36 -2.29 17.90
C LYS A 119 8.56 -3.09 17.36
N VAL A 120 8.44 -3.58 16.13
CA VAL A 120 9.49 -4.32 15.42
C VAL A 120 10.08 -3.47 14.31
N THR A 121 11.40 -3.44 14.19
CA THR A 121 12.12 -2.71 13.13
C THR A 121 12.97 -3.63 12.25
N ASP A 122 13.25 -4.85 12.71
CA ASP A 122 13.96 -5.89 11.96
C ASP A 122 13.11 -7.16 11.95
N VAL A 123 12.78 -7.63 10.75
CA VAL A 123 11.96 -8.83 10.51
C VAL A 123 12.80 -10.02 10.04
N GLY A 124 14.14 -9.89 10.06
CA GLY A 124 15.09 -10.91 9.62
C GLY A 124 15.15 -11.07 8.09
N ALA A 125 14.95 -9.98 7.35
CA ALA A 125 14.96 -9.98 5.89
C ALA A 125 16.39 -9.84 5.32
N SER A 126 16.63 -10.42 4.14
CA SER A 126 17.91 -10.35 3.42
C SER A 126 17.69 -10.24 1.92
N LEU A 127 18.17 -9.13 1.33
CA LEU A 127 18.10 -8.84 -0.10
C LEU A 127 19.36 -8.05 -0.52
N PRO A 128 20.38 -8.70 -1.10
CA PRO A 128 21.56 -8.02 -1.61
C PRO A 128 21.22 -7.12 -2.80
N GLY A 129 21.64 -5.86 -2.75
CA GLY A 129 21.57 -4.94 -3.88
C GLY A 129 21.26 -3.50 -3.48
N ILE A 130 21.02 -2.67 -4.48
CA ILE A 130 20.71 -1.25 -4.32
C ILE A 130 19.22 -1.06 -4.59
N ALA A 131 18.50 -0.43 -3.67
CA ALA A 131 17.11 -0.08 -3.83
C ALA A 131 16.88 1.42 -3.84
N THR A 132 15.82 1.85 -4.50
CA THR A 132 15.22 3.15 -4.31
C THR A 132 13.74 3.01 -3.95
N ILE A 133 13.20 3.97 -3.20
CA ILE A 133 11.86 3.86 -2.62
C ILE A 133 10.91 4.84 -3.32
N HIS A 134 9.84 4.31 -3.90
CA HIS A 134 8.69 5.10 -4.30
C HIS A 134 7.78 5.35 -3.09
N LYS A 135 7.62 6.63 -2.72
CA LYS A 135 6.71 7.05 -1.66
C LYS A 135 5.33 7.35 -2.25
N SER A 136 4.35 6.51 -1.94
CA SER A 136 2.95 6.72 -2.35
C SER A 136 2.38 8.01 -1.77
N CYS A 137 1.62 8.75 -2.59
CA CYS A 137 1.01 10.00 -2.16
C CYS A 137 -0.09 9.79 -1.11
N HIS A 138 -0.90 8.74 -1.21
CA HIS A 138 -1.92 8.45 -0.19
C HIS A 138 -1.25 8.03 1.11
N MET A 139 -0.24 7.16 1.05
CA MET A 139 0.49 6.73 2.25
C MET A 139 1.16 7.91 2.98
N THR A 140 1.84 8.78 2.26
CA THR A 140 2.61 9.86 2.87
C THR A 140 1.78 11.11 3.17
N ARG A 141 1.06 11.65 2.19
CA ARG A 141 0.39 12.96 2.31
C ARG A 141 -0.97 12.87 3.00
N MET A 142 -1.67 11.75 2.84
CA MET A 142 -3.02 11.59 3.38
C MET A 142 -2.99 10.81 4.70
N LEU A 143 -2.41 9.61 4.71
CA LEU A 143 -2.31 8.77 5.90
C LEU A 143 -1.22 9.25 6.88
N GLY A 144 -0.21 9.99 6.40
CA GLY A 144 0.87 10.51 7.24
C GLY A 144 1.97 9.51 7.57
N VAL A 145 1.98 8.32 6.97
CA VAL A 145 3.00 7.29 7.20
C VAL A 145 4.19 7.56 6.27
N THR A 146 5.30 8.03 6.84
CA THR A 146 6.49 8.46 6.08
C THR A 146 7.78 7.72 6.46
N GLU A 147 7.89 7.28 7.72
CA GLU A 147 9.15 6.73 8.27
C GLU A 147 9.18 5.19 8.29
N ALA A 148 8.05 4.54 8.62
CA ALA A 148 7.98 3.10 8.85
C ALA A 148 8.57 2.24 7.70
N PRO A 149 8.30 2.51 6.40
CA PRO A 149 8.93 1.78 5.31
C PRO A 149 10.46 1.89 5.31
N GLY A 150 10.98 3.10 5.55
CA GLY A 150 12.43 3.35 5.55
C GLY A 150 13.14 2.67 6.72
N ILE A 151 12.51 2.69 7.90
CA ILE A 151 13.03 2.01 9.10
C ILE A 151 13.19 0.51 8.82
N LEU A 152 12.15 -0.14 8.30
CA LEU A 152 12.18 -1.58 8.01
C LEU A 152 13.22 -1.90 6.91
N LEU A 153 13.24 -1.14 5.82
CA LEU A 153 14.18 -1.35 4.73
C LEU A 153 15.65 -1.15 5.14
N SER A 154 15.92 -0.24 6.08
CA SER A 154 17.27 -0.02 6.60
C SER A 154 17.83 -1.21 7.40
N ASN A 155 16.95 -2.10 7.88
CA ASN A 155 17.33 -3.32 8.59
C ASN A 155 17.39 -4.56 7.67
N VAL A 156 17.06 -4.42 6.38
CA VAL A 156 17.18 -5.53 5.41
C VAL A 156 18.65 -5.79 5.13
N LYS A 157 19.12 -6.99 5.46
CA LYS A 157 20.53 -7.37 5.28
C LYS A 157 20.90 -7.33 3.80
N GLY A 158 22.01 -6.66 3.48
CA GLY A 158 22.55 -6.57 2.12
C GLY A 158 21.89 -5.50 1.24
N LEU A 159 20.84 -4.82 1.73
CA LEU A 159 20.13 -3.80 0.96
C LEU A 159 20.72 -2.42 1.23
N THR A 160 21.10 -1.71 0.16
CA THR A 160 21.49 -0.30 0.23
C THR A 160 20.39 0.57 -0.36
N VAL A 161 19.81 1.45 0.44
CA VAL A 161 18.76 2.36 -0.05
C VAL A 161 19.37 3.68 -0.52
N ARG A 162 19.07 4.08 -1.76
CA ARG A 162 19.37 5.39 -2.34
C ARG A 162 18.12 6.23 -2.46
N GLU A 163 18.25 7.52 -2.17
CA GLU A 163 17.15 8.47 -2.32
C GLU A 163 16.72 8.56 -3.79
N LEU A 164 15.40 8.54 -4.01
CA LEU A 164 14.81 8.73 -5.32
C LEU A 164 14.78 10.24 -5.65
N PRO A 165 15.41 10.71 -6.73
CA PRO A 165 15.20 12.07 -7.21
C PRO A 165 13.71 12.36 -7.38
N ASN A 166 13.28 13.56 -6.98
CA ASN A 166 11.88 13.97 -7.04
C ASN A 166 10.94 12.95 -6.35
N VAL A 167 11.34 12.44 -5.18
CA VAL A 167 10.62 11.38 -4.44
C VAL A 167 9.14 11.73 -4.24
N GLN A 168 8.82 13.01 -4.07
CA GLN A 168 7.47 13.52 -3.90
C GLN A 168 6.60 13.44 -5.15
N ASN A 169 7.17 13.32 -6.36
CA ASN A 169 6.38 13.29 -7.60
C ASN A 169 5.51 12.03 -7.64
N CYS A 170 4.23 12.24 -7.99
CA CYS A 170 3.26 11.17 -8.14
C CYS A 170 3.65 10.23 -9.29
N CYS A 171 3.32 8.95 -9.17
CA CYS A 171 3.59 7.96 -10.22
C CYS A 171 2.65 8.04 -11.43
N GLY A 172 1.61 8.87 -11.40
CA GLY A 172 0.64 9.02 -12.49
C GLY A 172 -0.51 8.00 -12.49
N PHE A 173 -0.57 7.04 -11.56
CA PHE A 173 -1.65 6.03 -11.56
C PHE A 173 -3.03 6.63 -11.29
N GLY A 174 -3.26 7.18 -10.09
CA GLY A 174 -4.50 7.89 -9.72
C GLY A 174 -5.82 7.13 -9.95
N GLY A 175 -5.80 5.80 -10.10
CA GLY A 175 -6.99 5.01 -10.41
C GLY A 175 -7.55 5.31 -11.80
N THR A 176 -8.74 5.91 -11.89
CA THR A 176 -9.35 6.20 -13.21
C THR A 176 -8.62 7.31 -13.97
N PHE A 177 -7.75 8.08 -13.29
CA PHE A 177 -6.93 9.12 -13.92
C PHE A 177 -6.03 8.57 -15.03
N SER A 178 -5.30 7.48 -14.80
CA SER A 178 -4.38 6.93 -15.82
C SER A 178 -5.09 6.47 -17.09
N VAL A 179 -6.36 6.07 -16.97
CA VAL A 179 -7.20 5.67 -18.10
C VAL A 179 -7.82 6.89 -18.81
N LYS A 180 -8.25 7.90 -18.07
CA LYS A 180 -8.90 9.10 -18.64
C LYS A 180 -7.90 10.11 -19.22
N MET A 181 -6.72 10.20 -18.61
CA MET A 181 -5.68 11.19 -18.92
C MET A 181 -4.37 10.50 -19.30
N THR A 182 -4.45 9.48 -20.17
CA THR A 182 -3.32 8.62 -20.53
C THR A 182 -2.06 9.39 -20.91
N PRO A 183 -2.08 10.41 -21.78
CA PRO A 183 -0.85 11.12 -22.15
C PRO A 183 -0.18 11.83 -20.97
N ILE A 184 -0.97 12.34 -20.01
CA ILE A 184 -0.45 13.01 -18.81
C ILE A 184 0.13 11.96 -17.85
N SER A 185 -0.61 10.87 -17.61
CA SER A 185 -0.13 9.75 -16.80
C SER A 185 1.17 9.18 -17.34
N GLU A 186 1.31 9.05 -18.67
CA GLU A 186 2.52 8.60 -19.34
C GLU A 186 3.72 9.50 -19.04
N GLN A 187 3.58 10.82 -19.20
CA GLN A 187 4.65 11.77 -18.87
C GLN A 187 5.06 11.70 -17.40
N MET A 188 4.08 11.62 -16.49
CA MET A 188 4.37 11.52 -15.05
C MET A 188 5.14 10.25 -14.69
N VAL A 189 4.76 9.11 -15.29
CA VAL A 189 5.46 7.85 -15.02
C VAL A 189 6.82 7.81 -15.72
N ASP A 190 6.99 8.46 -16.88
CA ASP A 190 8.30 8.62 -17.53
C ASP A 190 9.30 9.33 -16.62
N GLU A 191 8.94 10.50 -16.09
CA GLU A 191 9.79 11.24 -15.14
C GLU A 191 10.13 10.39 -13.90
N LYS A 192 9.18 9.56 -13.45
CA LYS A 192 9.40 8.67 -12.31
C LYS A 192 10.39 7.55 -12.64
N VAL A 193 10.30 6.96 -13.83
CA VAL A 193 11.23 5.93 -14.29
C VAL A 193 12.61 6.52 -14.48
N ASP A 194 12.73 7.69 -15.11
CA ASP A 194 14.02 8.36 -15.30
C ASP A 194 14.69 8.66 -13.95
N SER A 195 13.94 9.21 -13.00
CA SER A 195 14.43 9.43 -11.63
C SER A 195 14.90 8.13 -10.98
N ALA A 196 14.20 7.00 -11.19
CA ALA A 196 14.60 5.72 -10.66
C ALA A 196 15.91 5.21 -11.31
N MET A 197 16.08 5.41 -12.62
CA MET A 197 17.30 5.05 -13.35
C MET A 197 18.52 5.83 -12.86
N GLU A 198 18.37 7.12 -12.55
CA GLU A 198 19.44 7.97 -12.03
C GLU A 198 20.05 7.43 -10.73
N THR A 199 19.28 6.67 -9.94
CA THR A 199 19.77 6.08 -8.69
C THR A 199 20.74 4.93 -8.92
N GLY A 200 20.74 4.31 -10.10
CA GLY A 200 21.45 3.06 -10.37
C GLY A 200 20.98 1.91 -9.46
N ALA A 201 19.71 1.90 -9.07
CA ALA A 201 19.13 0.86 -8.23
C ALA A 201 18.77 -0.40 -9.03
N ASP A 202 18.99 -1.54 -8.40
CA ASP A 202 18.51 -2.86 -8.84
C ASP A 202 17.00 -3.02 -8.57
N TYR A 203 16.50 -2.34 -7.53
CA TYR A 203 15.11 -2.45 -7.07
C TYR A 203 14.41 -1.09 -6.93
N LEU A 204 13.19 -0.99 -7.44
CA LEU A 204 12.23 0.05 -7.04
C LEU A 204 11.21 -0.55 -6.08
N ILE A 205 11.20 -0.08 -4.83
CA ILE A 205 10.35 -0.61 -3.76
C ILE A 205 9.21 0.37 -3.48
N GLY A 206 7.99 -0.13 -3.28
CA GLY A 206 6.87 0.68 -2.79
C GLY A 206 5.86 -0.14 -1.99
N ALA A 207 4.86 0.55 -1.43
CA ALA A 207 3.85 -0.01 -0.54
C ALA A 207 2.41 0.12 -1.09
N ASP A 208 2.27 0.33 -2.40
CA ASP A 208 0.97 0.45 -3.06
C ASP A 208 1.03 -0.18 -4.45
N CYS A 209 0.32 -1.31 -4.63
CA CYS A 209 0.30 -2.06 -5.89
C CYS A 209 -0.13 -1.21 -7.09
N GLY A 210 -1.07 -0.27 -6.94
CA GLY A 210 -1.47 0.61 -8.03
C GLY A 210 -0.31 1.46 -8.57
N CYS A 211 0.54 1.97 -7.69
CA CYS A 211 1.74 2.70 -8.10
C CYS A 211 2.76 1.77 -8.76
N LEU A 212 2.97 0.59 -8.19
CA LEU A 212 3.95 -0.39 -8.70
C LEU A 212 3.54 -0.95 -10.06
N LEU A 213 2.26 -1.23 -10.30
CA LEU A 213 1.75 -1.65 -11.59
C LEU A 213 1.97 -0.59 -12.67
N ASN A 214 1.74 0.69 -12.34
CA ASN A 214 1.96 1.77 -13.31
C ASN A 214 3.45 1.96 -13.64
N ILE A 215 4.30 2.02 -12.60
CA ILE A 215 5.74 2.20 -12.75
C ILE A 215 6.38 0.98 -13.43
N GLY A 216 6.07 -0.23 -12.95
CA GLY A 216 6.57 -1.49 -13.50
C GLY A 216 6.15 -1.71 -14.95
N GLY A 217 4.87 -1.48 -15.27
CA GLY A 217 4.41 -1.57 -16.66
C GLY A 217 5.05 -0.53 -17.57
N ARG A 218 5.49 0.62 -17.06
CA ARG A 218 6.28 1.58 -17.87
C ARG A 218 7.73 1.14 -18.03
N ILE A 219 8.39 0.70 -16.96
CA ILE A 219 9.76 0.13 -16.96
C ILE A 219 9.89 -0.98 -18.00
N GLU A 220 8.94 -1.93 -18.01
CA GLU A 220 8.93 -3.05 -18.95
C GLU A 220 8.80 -2.56 -20.40
N ARG A 221 7.88 -1.64 -20.69
CA ARG A 221 7.71 -1.06 -22.03
C ARG A 221 8.93 -0.28 -22.53
N LEU A 222 9.70 0.31 -21.62
CA LEU A 222 10.94 1.01 -21.93
C LEU A 222 12.17 0.09 -21.95
N GLY A 223 12.00 -1.22 -21.67
CA GLY A 223 13.08 -2.21 -21.67
C GLY A 223 14.15 -1.94 -20.62
N LYS A 224 13.76 -1.42 -19.45
CA LYS A 224 14.69 -1.14 -18.34
C LYS A 224 14.79 -2.36 -17.40
N GLU A 225 15.97 -2.55 -16.79
CA GLU A 225 16.29 -3.76 -16.01
C GLU A 225 16.00 -3.66 -14.50
N ILE A 226 15.54 -2.50 -13.99
CA ILE A 226 15.18 -2.37 -12.57
C ILE A 226 13.98 -3.25 -12.22
N LYS A 227 14.07 -3.98 -11.11
CA LYS A 227 12.98 -4.82 -10.62
C LYS A 227 12.06 -4.01 -9.71
N VAL A 228 10.76 -4.02 -10.00
CA VAL A 228 9.75 -3.42 -9.13
C VAL A 228 9.30 -4.46 -8.09
N MET A 229 9.28 -4.09 -6.81
CA MET A 229 8.89 -4.98 -5.72
C MET A 229 7.97 -4.29 -4.72
N HIS A 230 7.01 -5.04 -4.18
CA HIS A 230 6.27 -4.58 -3.01
C HIS A 230 7.13 -4.76 -1.75
N ILE A 231 7.03 -3.82 -0.81
CA ILE A 231 7.80 -3.87 0.45
C ILE A 231 7.54 -5.17 1.23
N ALA A 232 6.32 -5.72 1.18
CA ALA A 232 6.02 -7.01 1.80
C ALA A 232 6.90 -8.15 1.27
N GLU A 233 7.16 -8.20 -0.04
CA GLU A 233 8.03 -9.23 -0.64
C GLU A 233 9.49 -9.04 -0.23
N VAL A 234 9.94 -7.79 -0.13
CA VAL A 234 11.28 -7.46 0.36
C VAL A 234 11.45 -7.91 1.81
N LEU A 235 10.49 -7.58 2.67
CA LEU A 235 10.49 -7.97 4.08
C LEU A 235 10.30 -9.49 4.28
N ASN A 236 9.80 -10.19 3.27
CA ASN A 236 9.70 -11.64 3.29
C ASN A 236 10.99 -12.35 2.81
N SER A 237 11.84 -11.67 2.04
CA SER A 237 13.05 -12.23 1.43
C SER A 237 14.11 -12.68 2.44
N ARG A 238 14.81 -13.79 2.14
CA ARG A 238 15.84 -14.42 3.02
C ARG A 238 17.07 -14.90 2.24
N SER A 239 17.47 -14.15 1.21
CA SER A 239 18.61 -14.46 0.32
C SER A 239 19.91 -14.72 1.08
#